data_AF-A0A3E1Y4M7-F1
#
_entry.id   AF-A0A3E1Y4M7-F1
#
_cell.length_a   1.000
_cell.length_b   1.000
_cell.length_c   1.000
_cell.angle_alpha   90.00
_cell.angle_beta   90.00
_cell.angle_gamma   90.00
#
_symmetry.space_group_name_H-M   'P 1'
#
loop_
_entity.id
_entity.type
_entity.pdbx_description
1 polymer ?
#
loop_
_entity_poly.entity_id
_entity_poly.type
_entity_poly.pdbx_seq_one_letter_code
_entity_poly.pdbx_strand_id
1 'polypeptide(L)'
;MTFKIFVTVGCLGIATGLVSCHNNKAQEEPSEALQTAALQAPYDPVFYDSLRATLQTYYQLTDILTADDSSAINPIAITLKSHIDSLPIGLLQMDSTKLADITGITGSISAELVGMQGETTFEGKRASFQMVSDMLFDLIKRTGLKGDTIYHQFCPMAFDDKGAFWLSKQPGIRNPYFGKEMLTCGETKDTLIYK
;
A
#
# COMPACT_ATOMS: atom_id res chain seq x y z
N MET A 1 -42.12 75.62 19.49
CA MET A 1 -41.70 76.43 18.32
C MET A 1 -40.18 76.24 18.22
N THR A 2 -39.57 75.90 17.09
CA THR A 2 -40.00 76.05 15.68
C THR A 2 -39.46 74.90 14.83
N PHE A 3 -40.22 74.42 13.85
CA PHE A 3 -39.75 73.48 12.82
C PHE A 3 -38.93 74.22 11.76
N LYS A 4 -37.90 73.58 11.19
CA LYS A 4 -37.49 73.81 9.79
C LYS A 4 -36.67 72.63 9.25
N ILE A 5 -37.20 72.04 8.19
CA ILE A 5 -36.55 71.04 7.31
C ILE A 5 -35.82 71.82 6.20
N PHE A 6 -34.70 71.32 5.66
CA PHE A 6 -34.43 71.36 4.21
C PHE A 6 -33.43 70.28 3.79
N VAL A 7 -33.48 69.90 2.51
CA VAL A 7 -32.86 68.73 1.87
C VAL A 7 -32.07 69.19 0.64
N THR A 8 -30.87 68.63 0.40
CA THR A 8 -30.27 68.23 -0.92
C THR A 8 -28.89 67.60 -0.66
N VAL A 9 -28.52 66.42 -1.16
CA VAL A 9 -28.21 66.00 -2.55
C VAL A 9 -26.91 66.61 -3.09
N GLY A 10 -25.93 65.77 -3.46
CA GLY A 10 -24.73 66.15 -4.21
C GLY A 10 -23.62 65.10 -4.18
N CYS A 11 -23.34 64.45 -5.32
CA CYS A 11 -22.36 63.35 -5.43
C CYS A 11 -20.93 63.81 -5.77
N LEU A 12 -20.02 62.82 -5.72
CA LEU A 12 -18.88 62.64 -6.64
C LEU A 12 -17.55 63.35 -6.30
N GLY A 13 -16.44 62.61 -6.37
CA GLY A 13 -15.07 63.16 -6.32
C GLY A 13 -14.02 62.21 -5.74
N ILE A 14 -13.39 61.39 -6.59
CA ILE A 14 -12.32 60.46 -6.21
C ILE A 14 -11.01 61.22 -5.95
N ALA A 15 -10.26 60.83 -4.91
CA ALA A 15 -8.84 61.16 -4.77
C ALA A 15 -8.05 59.90 -4.38
N THR A 16 -7.20 59.43 -5.29
CA THR A 16 -6.32 58.26 -5.10
C THR A 16 -5.10 58.60 -4.25
N GLY A 17 -4.86 57.84 -3.18
CA GLY A 17 -3.62 57.89 -2.39
C GLY A 17 -2.86 56.57 -2.47
N LEU A 18 -1.71 56.57 -3.17
CA LEU A 18 -0.75 55.46 -3.15
C LEU A 18 0.24 55.66 -2.01
N VAL A 19 0.29 54.74 -1.04
CA VAL A 19 1.48 54.53 -0.19
C VAL A 19 1.73 53.04 -0.02
N SER A 20 2.98 52.64 -0.22
CA SER A 20 3.44 51.25 -0.28
C SER A 20 3.86 50.71 1.09
N CYS A 21 3.52 49.44 1.36
CA CYS A 21 4.21 48.58 2.34
C CYS A 21 4.34 47.13 1.81
N HIS A 22 5.35 46.89 0.97
CA HIS A 22 6.15 45.66 1.03
C HIS A 22 6.95 45.68 2.35
N ASN A 23 7.43 44.59 2.97
CA ASN A 23 7.22 43.15 2.83
C ASN A 23 7.60 42.52 4.21
N ASN A 24 7.19 41.33 4.63
CA ASN A 24 6.35 40.28 4.03
C ASN A 24 5.63 39.49 5.16
N LYS A 25 4.69 38.59 4.82
CA LYS A 25 4.31 37.45 5.65
C LYS A 25 4.25 36.21 4.76
N ALA A 26 5.09 35.22 5.04
CA ALA A 26 4.94 33.89 4.45
C ALA A 26 3.57 33.34 4.86
N GLN A 27 2.69 33.14 3.88
CA GLN A 27 1.48 32.36 4.08
C GLN A 27 1.90 30.89 4.08
N GLU A 28 1.63 30.20 5.18
CA GLU A 28 1.68 28.75 5.21
C GLU A 28 0.50 28.23 4.39
N GLU A 29 0.75 27.97 3.11
CA GLU A 29 -0.12 27.18 2.24
C GLU A 29 -0.44 25.85 2.97
N PRO A 30 -1.72 25.47 3.12
CA PRO A 30 -2.08 24.14 3.57
C PRO A 30 -1.53 23.12 2.55
N SER A 31 -0.47 22.43 2.93
CA SER A 31 0.10 21.34 2.13
C SER A 31 -1.01 20.35 1.77
N GLU A 32 -1.26 20.15 0.48
CA GLU A 32 -2.15 19.12 -0.06
C GLU A 32 -1.54 17.73 0.22
N ALA A 33 -1.62 17.30 1.48
CA ALA A 33 -1.33 15.93 1.87
C ALA A 33 -2.31 15.01 1.15
N LEU A 34 -1.78 14.14 0.28
CA LEU A 34 -2.55 13.25 -0.60
C LEU A 34 -3.80 12.71 0.08
N GLN A 35 -4.98 13.13 -0.38
CA GLN A 35 -6.17 12.31 -0.23
C GLN A 35 -6.04 11.12 -1.17
N THR A 36 -5.33 10.09 -0.73
CA THR A 36 -5.51 8.73 -1.26
C THR A 36 -6.99 8.42 -1.10
N ALA A 37 -7.73 8.43 -2.23
CA ALA A 37 -9.13 8.07 -2.25
C ALA A 37 -9.22 6.60 -1.84
N ALA A 38 -9.48 6.36 -0.56
CA ALA A 38 -9.53 5.03 0.01
C ALA A 38 -10.56 4.21 -0.75
N LEU A 39 -10.07 3.23 -1.53
CA LEU A 39 -10.91 2.28 -2.23
C LEU A 39 -11.81 1.62 -1.18
N GLN A 40 -13.12 1.89 -1.25
CA GLN A 40 -14.08 1.10 -0.49
C GLN A 40 -14.04 -0.30 -1.08
N ALA A 41 -13.86 -1.31 -0.25
CA ALA A 41 -13.68 -2.67 -0.72
C ALA A 41 -15.04 -3.41 -0.65
N PRO A 42 -15.68 -3.75 -1.80
CA PRO A 42 -17.08 -4.17 -1.85
C PRO A 42 -17.30 -5.70 -1.75
N TYR A 43 -16.44 -6.44 -1.06
CA TYR A 43 -16.44 -7.92 -1.10
C TYR A 43 -16.96 -8.58 0.17
N ASP A 44 -17.20 -9.89 0.08
CA ASP A 44 -17.79 -10.70 1.15
C ASP A 44 -16.84 -10.87 2.36
N PRO A 45 -17.33 -10.84 3.62
CA PRO A 45 -16.52 -11.08 4.81
C PRO A 45 -15.68 -12.36 4.75
N VAL A 46 -16.21 -13.46 4.22
CA VAL A 46 -15.52 -14.76 4.13
C VAL A 46 -14.27 -14.66 3.25
N PHE A 47 -14.32 -13.84 2.19
CA PHE A 47 -13.15 -13.58 1.36
C PHE A 47 -12.07 -12.80 2.14
N TYR A 48 -12.45 -11.73 2.86
CA TYR A 48 -11.48 -10.97 3.64
C TYR A 48 -10.84 -11.79 4.76
N ASP A 49 -11.61 -12.61 5.47
CA ASP A 49 -11.07 -13.45 6.55
C ASP A 49 -10.07 -14.47 6.00
N SER A 50 -10.35 -15.03 4.81
CA SER A 50 -9.43 -15.91 4.07
C SER A 50 -8.16 -15.18 3.61
N LEU A 51 -8.30 -13.98 3.03
CA LEU A 51 -7.17 -13.15 2.59
C LEU A 51 -6.32 -12.67 3.77
N ARG A 52 -6.94 -12.36 4.91
CA ARG A 52 -6.25 -11.95 6.15
C ARG A 52 -5.45 -13.12 6.74
N ALA A 53 -5.98 -14.35 6.71
CA ALA A 53 -5.23 -15.56 7.06
C ALA A 53 -4.03 -15.79 6.11
N THR A 54 -4.26 -15.68 4.80
CA THR A 54 -3.21 -15.74 3.75
C THR A 54 -2.08 -14.75 4.05
N LEU A 55 -2.42 -13.50 4.38
CA LEU A 55 -1.44 -12.47 4.71
C LEU A 55 -0.68 -12.75 6.01
N GLN A 56 -1.31 -13.31 7.05
CA GLN A 56 -0.54 -13.73 8.24
C GLN A 56 0.50 -14.80 7.89
N THR A 57 0.20 -15.76 7.02
CA THR A 57 1.16 -16.76 6.54
C THR A 57 2.26 -16.13 5.68
N TYR A 58 1.94 -15.15 4.82
CA TYR A 58 2.93 -14.38 4.07
C TYR A 58 3.86 -13.58 4.99
N TYR A 59 3.34 -12.96 6.05
CA TYR A 59 4.18 -12.26 7.03
C TYR A 59 5.08 -13.23 7.82
N GLN A 60 4.62 -14.46 8.11
CA GLN A 60 5.46 -15.51 8.69
C GLN A 60 6.61 -15.90 7.74
N LEU A 61 6.34 -16.06 6.44
CA LEU A 61 7.39 -16.27 5.43
C LEU A 61 8.37 -15.09 5.37
N THR A 62 7.86 -13.86 5.45
CA THR A 62 8.68 -12.64 5.50
C THR A 62 9.62 -12.65 6.72
N ASP A 63 9.11 -12.97 7.92
CA ASP A 63 9.90 -13.06 9.14
C ASP A 63 10.93 -14.21 9.08
N ILE A 64 10.60 -15.35 8.47
CA ILE A 64 11.52 -16.48 8.24
C ILE A 64 12.67 -16.10 7.31
N LEU A 65 12.39 -15.43 6.19
CA LEU A 65 13.41 -14.91 5.25
C LEU A 65 14.29 -13.82 5.87
N THR A 66 13.71 -13.02 6.77
CA THR A 66 14.41 -12.00 7.57
C THR A 66 15.30 -12.63 8.65
N ALA A 67 14.94 -13.80 9.16
CA ALA A 67 15.68 -14.54 10.19
C ALA A 67 16.80 -15.45 9.63
N ASP A 68 16.91 -15.57 8.31
CA ASP A 68 17.80 -16.49 7.59
C ASP A 68 17.54 -17.98 7.89
N ASP A 69 16.32 -18.37 8.29
CA ASP A 69 15.96 -19.77 8.56
C ASP A 69 15.55 -20.51 7.27
N SER A 70 16.55 -21.07 6.59
CA SER A 70 16.36 -21.82 5.34
C SER A 70 15.48 -23.07 5.49
N SER A 71 15.41 -23.64 6.69
CA SER A 71 14.67 -24.87 6.96
C SER A 71 13.15 -24.65 7.02
N ALA A 72 12.73 -23.47 7.46
CA ALA A 72 11.32 -23.11 7.62
C ALA A 72 10.66 -22.57 6.33
N ILE A 73 11.43 -22.13 5.32
CA ILE A 73 10.89 -21.52 4.08
C ILE A 73 9.98 -22.47 3.30
N ASN A 74 10.44 -23.70 3.01
CA ASN A 74 9.64 -24.63 2.20
C ASN A 74 8.30 -25.00 2.91
N PRO A 75 8.28 -25.36 4.20
CA PRO A 75 7.03 -25.59 4.96
C PRO A 75 6.06 -24.40 4.94
N ILE A 76 6.54 -23.16 5.15
CA ILE A 76 5.64 -21.99 5.18
C ILE A 76 5.16 -21.61 3.77
N ALA A 77 5.98 -21.81 2.72
CA ALA A 77 5.59 -21.61 1.33
C ALA A 77 4.48 -22.58 0.90
N ILE A 78 4.54 -23.85 1.33
CA ILE A 78 3.46 -24.84 1.12
C ILE A 78 2.16 -24.38 1.79
N THR A 79 2.25 -23.91 3.04
CA THR A 79 1.08 -23.40 3.79
C THR A 79 0.49 -22.16 3.12
N LEU A 80 1.34 -21.22 2.68
CA LEU A 80 0.90 -20.01 1.97
C LEU A 80 0.22 -20.36 0.64
N LYS A 81 0.77 -21.31 -0.12
CA LYS A 81 0.17 -21.81 -1.35
C LYS A 81 -1.23 -22.39 -1.09
N SER A 82 -1.38 -23.20 -0.04
CA SER A 82 -2.68 -23.77 0.35
C SER A 82 -3.72 -22.67 0.67
N HIS A 83 -3.30 -21.59 1.33
CA HIS A 83 -4.16 -20.44 1.57
C HIS A 83 -4.55 -19.70 0.29
N ILE A 84 -3.60 -19.46 -0.63
CA ILE A 84 -3.85 -18.82 -1.94
C ILE A 84 -4.82 -19.67 -2.78
N ASP A 85 -4.57 -20.98 -2.91
CA ASP A 85 -5.43 -21.92 -3.65
C ASP A 85 -6.86 -21.99 -3.08
N SER A 86 -7.01 -21.73 -1.78
CA SER A 86 -8.29 -21.81 -1.06
C SER A 86 -9.04 -20.47 -0.99
N LEU A 87 -8.52 -19.39 -1.59
CA LEU A 87 -9.21 -18.10 -1.59
C LEU A 87 -10.58 -18.23 -2.28
N PRO A 88 -11.68 -17.78 -1.66
CA PRO A 88 -13.02 -17.95 -2.21
C PRO A 88 -13.33 -16.87 -3.26
N ILE A 89 -12.55 -16.85 -4.35
CA ILE A 89 -12.61 -15.87 -5.44
C ILE A 89 -14.03 -15.77 -6.03
N GLY A 90 -14.77 -16.88 -6.06
CA GLY A 90 -16.17 -16.91 -6.53
C GLY A 90 -17.17 -16.14 -5.66
N LEU A 91 -16.79 -15.67 -4.47
CA LEU A 91 -17.60 -14.77 -3.63
C LEU A 91 -17.37 -13.29 -3.95
N LEU A 92 -16.37 -12.97 -4.79
CA LEU A 92 -16.14 -11.60 -5.25
C LEU A 92 -17.23 -11.20 -6.25
N GLN A 93 -18.00 -10.16 -5.92
CA GLN A 93 -19.10 -9.65 -6.76
C GLN A 93 -18.57 -8.77 -7.91
N MET A 94 -17.68 -9.32 -8.72
CA MET A 94 -17.02 -8.67 -9.85
C MET A 94 -17.53 -9.17 -11.19
N ASP A 95 -17.25 -8.42 -12.26
CA ASP A 95 -17.39 -8.93 -13.63
C ASP A 95 -16.40 -10.06 -13.94
N SER A 96 -16.75 -10.87 -14.95
CA SER A 96 -15.97 -12.05 -15.34
C SER A 96 -14.53 -11.75 -15.74
N THR A 97 -14.25 -10.57 -16.29
CA THR A 97 -12.89 -10.17 -16.67
C THR A 97 -12.01 -9.95 -15.44
N LYS A 98 -12.51 -9.22 -14.43
CA LYS A 98 -11.79 -9.03 -13.17
C LYS A 98 -11.62 -10.33 -12.39
N LEU A 99 -12.63 -11.22 -12.39
CA LEU A 99 -12.53 -12.54 -11.77
C LEU A 99 -11.47 -13.42 -12.44
N ALA A 100 -11.42 -13.42 -13.78
CA ALA A 100 -10.39 -14.15 -14.53
C ALA A 100 -8.98 -13.62 -14.25
N ASP A 101 -8.81 -12.31 -14.16
CA ASP A 101 -7.55 -11.64 -13.83
C ASP A 101 -7.06 -12.03 -12.42
N ILE A 102 -7.94 -11.97 -11.41
CA ILE A 102 -7.64 -12.40 -10.03
C ILE A 102 -7.31 -13.89 -9.97
N THR A 103 -8.05 -14.73 -10.70
CA THR A 103 -7.77 -16.17 -10.79
C THR A 103 -6.39 -16.43 -11.41
N GLY A 104 -6.00 -15.63 -12.41
CA GLY A 104 -4.67 -15.64 -13.00
C GLY A 104 -3.58 -15.27 -11.99
N ILE A 105 -3.77 -14.17 -11.25
CA ILE A 105 -2.83 -13.71 -10.21
C ILE A 105 -2.64 -14.75 -9.11
N THR A 106 -3.73 -15.31 -8.57
CA THR A 106 -3.63 -16.37 -7.53
C THR A 106 -2.99 -17.64 -8.08
N GLY A 107 -3.27 -18.01 -9.33
CA GLY A 107 -2.62 -19.13 -10.00
C GLY A 107 -1.11 -18.94 -10.15
N SER A 108 -0.67 -17.73 -10.55
CA SER A 108 0.74 -17.37 -10.67
C SER A 108 1.46 -17.32 -9.32
N ILE A 109 0.83 -16.78 -8.26
CA ILE A 109 1.38 -16.85 -6.89
C ILE A 109 1.57 -18.32 -6.47
N SER A 110 0.56 -19.17 -6.70
CA SER A 110 0.65 -20.59 -6.35
C SER A 110 1.71 -21.35 -7.15
N ALA A 111 1.93 -20.98 -8.42
CA ALA A 111 3.01 -21.54 -9.24
C ALA A 111 4.39 -21.08 -8.73
N GLU A 112 4.55 -19.80 -8.39
CA GLU A 112 5.81 -19.27 -7.88
C GLU A 112 6.17 -19.84 -6.49
N LEU A 113 5.17 -20.10 -5.64
CA LEU A 113 5.38 -20.80 -4.37
C LEU A 113 5.79 -22.27 -4.55
N VAL A 114 5.54 -22.90 -5.71
CA VAL A 114 6.14 -24.19 -6.08
C VAL A 114 7.57 -23.99 -6.59
N GLY A 115 7.83 -22.96 -7.40
CA GLY A 115 9.19 -22.57 -7.83
C GLY A 115 10.13 -22.37 -6.64
N MET A 116 9.71 -21.56 -5.67
CA MET A 116 10.41 -21.31 -4.40
C MET A 116 10.81 -22.59 -3.66
N GLN A 117 10.00 -23.66 -3.71
CA GLN A 117 10.32 -24.92 -3.06
C GLN A 117 11.45 -25.67 -3.77
N GLY A 118 11.49 -25.59 -5.10
CA GLY A 118 12.53 -26.17 -5.96
C GLY A 118 13.86 -25.39 -5.94
N GLU A 119 13.83 -24.11 -5.54
CA GLU A 119 15.05 -23.31 -5.41
C GLU A 119 16.05 -23.90 -4.41
N THR A 120 17.31 -23.97 -4.84
CA THR A 120 18.41 -24.58 -4.07
C THR A 120 19.28 -23.57 -3.33
N THR A 121 19.15 -22.29 -3.66
CA THR A 121 19.85 -21.16 -3.02
C THR A 121 18.90 -20.33 -2.17
N PHE A 122 19.43 -19.59 -1.19
CA PHE A 122 18.60 -18.69 -0.38
C PHE A 122 18.18 -17.46 -1.19
N GLU A 123 19.08 -17.02 -2.07
CA GLU A 123 18.92 -15.92 -3.01
C GLU A 123 17.82 -16.21 -4.03
N GLY A 124 17.75 -17.44 -4.56
CA GLY A 124 16.65 -17.91 -5.40
C GLY A 124 15.31 -17.88 -4.66
N LYS A 125 15.26 -18.37 -3.41
CA LYS A 125 14.04 -18.29 -2.58
C LYS A 125 13.62 -16.84 -2.30
N ARG A 126 14.57 -15.92 -2.12
CA ARG A 126 14.32 -14.48 -2.00
C ARG A 126 13.77 -13.88 -3.30
N ALA A 127 14.28 -14.28 -4.47
CA ALA A 127 13.77 -13.84 -5.76
C ALA A 127 12.32 -14.31 -6.00
N SER A 128 12.02 -15.59 -5.73
CA SER A 128 10.64 -16.08 -5.72
C SER A 128 9.74 -15.31 -4.75
N PHE A 129 10.25 -14.95 -3.56
CA PHE A 129 9.49 -14.16 -2.58
C PHE A 129 9.20 -12.73 -3.07
N GLN A 130 10.12 -12.09 -3.80
CA GLN A 130 9.86 -10.80 -4.45
C GLN A 130 8.71 -10.91 -5.47
N MET A 131 8.74 -11.91 -6.35
CA MET A 131 7.65 -12.14 -7.32
C MET A 131 6.30 -12.43 -6.63
N VAL A 132 6.29 -13.25 -5.57
CA VAL A 132 5.10 -13.48 -4.73
C VAL A 132 4.59 -12.18 -4.09
N SER A 133 5.49 -11.31 -3.63
CA SER A 133 5.15 -10.05 -2.97
C SER A 133 4.48 -9.06 -3.92
N ASP A 134 5.04 -8.90 -5.13
CA ASP A 134 4.47 -8.02 -6.15
C ASP A 134 3.08 -8.48 -6.61
N MET A 135 2.92 -9.78 -6.87
CA MET A 135 1.63 -10.36 -7.25
C MET A 135 0.59 -10.28 -6.11
N LEU A 136 1.02 -10.43 -4.85
CA LEU A 136 0.14 -10.30 -3.69
C LEU A 136 -0.27 -8.84 -3.46
N PHE A 137 0.61 -7.87 -3.71
CA PHE A 137 0.27 -6.44 -3.73
C PHE A 137 -0.80 -6.14 -4.78
N ASP A 138 -0.65 -6.67 -6.00
CA ASP A 138 -1.65 -6.50 -7.07
C ASP A 138 -2.99 -7.16 -6.73
N LEU A 139 -2.98 -8.36 -6.13
CA LEU A 139 -4.19 -9.02 -5.63
C LEU A 139 -4.93 -8.12 -4.63
N ILE A 140 -4.21 -7.55 -3.66
CA ILE A 140 -4.77 -6.64 -2.66
C ILE A 140 -5.24 -5.33 -3.30
N LYS A 141 -4.55 -4.79 -4.30
CA LYS A 141 -5.02 -3.58 -5.01
C LYS A 141 -6.34 -3.79 -5.74
N ARG A 142 -6.61 -5.01 -6.20
CA ARG A 142 -7.86 -5.39 -6.89
C ARG A 142 -8.97 -5.76 -5.92
N THR A 143 -8.65 -6.47 -4.84
CA THR A 143 -9.62 -7.03 -3.88
C THR A 143 -9.72 -6.28 -2.56
N GLY A 144 -8.86 -5.28 -2.33
CA GLY A 144 -8.74 -4.59 -1.05
C GLY A 144 -8.50 -5.51 0.15
N LEU A 145 -8.41 -4.89 1.33
CA LEU A 145 -8.56 -5.58 2.59
C LEU A 145 -9.10 -4.61 3.64
N LYS A 146 -10.40 -4.73 3.95
CA LYS A 146 -11.05 -3.84 4.90
C LYS A 146 -10.61 -4.13 6.34
N GLY A 147 -10.27 -3.07 7.07
CA GLY A 147 -9.93 -3.11 8.50
C GLY A 147 -8.43 -3.28 8.79
N ASP A 148 -7.61 -3.50 7.78
CA ASP A 148 -6.15 -3.64 7.90
C ASP A 148 -5.43 -2.43 7.29
N THR A 149 -4.21 -2.16 7.77
CA THR A 149 -3.26 -1.23 7.15
C THR A 149 -2.09 -2.05 6.63
N ILE A 150 -1.78 -1.92 5.35
CA ILE A 150 -0.70 -2.67 4.70
C ILE A 150 0.33 -1.67 4.17
N TYR A 151 1.54 -1.78 4.69
CA TYR A 151 2.68 -0.98 4.27
C TYR A 151 3.36 -1.68 3.09
N HIS A 152 3.54 -0.97 1.99
CA HIS A 152 4.32 -1.43 0.85
C HIS A 152 5.73 -0.86 1.00
N GLN A 153 6.66 -1.72 1.38
CA GLN A 153 8.04 -1.35 1.72
C GLN A 153 8.98 -1.73 0.58
N PHE A 154 10.06 -0.96 0.43
CA PHE A 154 11.01 -1.07 -0.66
C PHE A 154 12.45 -1.01 -0.15
N CYS A 155 13.33 -1.83 -0.71
CA CYS A 155 14.77 -1.75 -0.50
C CYS A 155 15.41 -1.49 -1.87
N PRO A 156 16.09 -0.35 -2.09
CA PRO A 156 16.75 -0.07 -3.38
C PRO A 156 17.94 -1.01 -3.66
N MET A 157 18.61 -1.50 -2.62
CA MET A 157 19.84 -2.29 -2.74
C MET A 157 19.59 -3.78 -3.06
N ALA A 158 18.34 -4.25 -2.98
CA ALA A 158 18.02 -5.66 -3.17
C ALA A 158 18.42 -6.16 -4.57
N PHE A 159 18.95 -7.38 -4.63
CA PHE A 159 19.35 -8.07 -5.86
C PHE A 159 20.29 -7.23 -6.76
N ASP A 160 21.44 -6.80 -6.23
CA ASP A 160 22.44 -5.98 -6.94
C ASP A 160 21.88 -4.60 -7.37
N ASP A 161 21.35 -3.83 -6.42
CA ASP A 161 20.78 -2.49 -6.63
C ASP A 161 19.63 -2.41 -7.66
N LYS A 162 19.01 -3.55 -8.01
CA LYS A 162 17.79 -3.62 -8.84
C LYS A 162 16.55 -3.19 -8.06
N GLY A 163 16.58 -3.38 -6.75
CA GLY A 163 15.52 -3.06 -5.81
C GLY A 163 14.42 -4.11 -5.73
N ALA A 164 13.69 -4.15 -4.60
CA ALA A 164 12.60 -5.09 -4.39
C ALA A 164 11.57 -4.57 -3.39
N PHE A 165 10.32 -4.99 -3.57
CA PHE A 165 9.16 -4.60 -2.77
C PHE A 165 8.59 -5.77 -1.95
N TRP A 166 8.15 -5.48 -0.73
CA TRP A 166 7.41 -6.43 0.12
C TRP A 166 6.27 -5.76 0.88
N LEU A 167 5.38 -6.58 1.43
CA LEU A 167 4.26 -6.12 2.25
C LEU A 167 4.58 -6.29 3.73
N SER A 168 4.13 -5.35 4.55
CA SER A 168 4.26 -5.40 6.00
C SER A 168 2.97 -4.97 6.69
N LYS A 169 2.69 -5.59 7.85
CA LYS A 169 1.64 -5.17 8.80
C LYS A 169 2.13 -4.14 9.84
N GLN A 170 3.39 -3.69 9.74
CA GLN A 170 4.00 -2.72 10.65
C GLN A 170 4.74 -1.62 9.87
N PRO A 171 4.76 -0.37 10.37
CA PRO A 171 5.49 0.73 9.72
C PRO A 171 7.01 0.59 9.81
N GLY A 172 7.52 -0.24 10.74
CA GLY A 172 8.94 -0.53 10.87
C GLY A 172 9.47 -1.35 9.70
N ILE A 173 10.69 -1.04 9.25
CA ILE A 173 11.38 -1.78 8.18
C ILE A 173 11.98 -3.07 8.76
N ARG A 174 11.63 -4.19 8.14
CA ARG A 174 12.21 -5.53 8.39
C ARG A 174 12.46 -6.17 7.03
N ASN A 175 13.70 -6.05 6.54
CA ASN A 175 14.08 -6.40 5.17
C ASN A 175 14.27 -7.93 4.99
N PRO A 176 13.46 -8.60 4.14
CA PRO A 176 13.56 -10.04 3.93
C PRO A 176 14.69 -10.45 2.95
N TYR A 177 15.31 -9.50 2.24
CA TYR A 177 16.29 -9.75 1.18
C TYR A 177 17.75 -9.81 1.65
N PHE A 178 18.04 -9.23 2.81
CA PHE A 178 19.40 -9.18 3.40
C PHE A 178 19.47 -9.78 4.81
N GLY A 179 18.40 -10.43 5.26
CA GLY A 179 18.36 -11.12 6.55
C GLY A 179 18.76 -10.22 7.71
N LYS A 180 19.66 -10.72 8.56
CA LYS A 180 20.16 -9.97 9.72
C LYS A 180 21.16 -8.86 9.37
N GLU A 181 21.78 -8.86 8.20
CA GLU A 181 22.88 -7.93 7.87
C GLU A 181 22.39 -6.51 7.59
N MET A 182 21.22 -6.36 6.95
CA MET A 182 20.62 -5.06 6.64
C MET A 182 19.14 -4.99 7.00
N LEU A 183 18.79 -5.51 8.18
CA LEU A 183 17.40 -5.63 8.67
C LEU A 183 16.55 -4.36 8.51
N THR A 184 17.14 -3.17 8.72
CA THR A 184 16.45 -1.87 8.65
C THR A 184 16.66 -1.12 7.33
N CYS A 185 17.28 -1.75 6.32
CA CYS A 185 17.49 -1.12 5.01
C CYS A 185 16.19 -1.12 4.20
N GLY A 186 15.66 0.07 3.94
CA GLY A 186 14.47 0.26 3.14
C GLY A 186 13.63 1.44 3.59
N GLU A 187 12.49 1.62 2.94
CA GLU A 187 11.55 2.72 3.18
C GLU A 187 10.12 2.28 2.84
N THR A 188 9.12 2.93 3.44
CA THR A 188 7.71 2.73 3.04
C THR A 188 7.42 3.60 1.82
N LYS A 189 6.98 3.00 0.71
CA LYS A 189 6.65 3.68 -0.54
C LYS A 189 5.16 3.92 -0.74
N ASP A 190 4.32 3.04 -0.21
CA ASP A 190 2.86 3.17 -0.24
C ASP A 190 2.25 2.61 1.05
N THR A 191 1.01 2.99 1.36
CA THR A 191 0.26 2.50 2.53
C THR A 191 -1.19 2.32 2.15
N LEU A 192 -1.59 1.06 1.98
CA LEU A 192 -2.94 0.69 1.58
C LEU A 192 -3.87 0.68 2.80
N ILE A 193 -4.95 1.45 2.73
CA ILE A 193 -5.99 1.54 3.74
C ILE A 193 -7.35 1.50 3.03
N TYR A 194 -8.07 0.39 3.18
CA TYR A 194 -9.41 0.20 2.60
C TYR A 194 -10.48 0.43 3.68
N LYS A 195 -11.49 1.25 3.35
CA LYS A 195 -12.54 1.68 4.29
C LYS A 195 -13.85 0.94 4.08
#